data_AF-A0A818NAT2-F1
#
_entry.id   AF-A0A818NAT2-F1
#
_cell.length_a   1.000
_cell.length_b   1.000
_cell.length_c   1.000
_cell.angle_alpha   90.00
_cell.angle_beta   90.00
_cell.angle_gamma   90.00
#
_symmetry.space_group_name_H-M   'P 1'
#
loop_
_entity.id
_entity.type
_entity.pdbx_description
1 polymer ?
#
loop_
_entity_poly.entity_id
_entity_poly.type
_entity_poly.pdbx_seq_one_letter_code
_entity_poly.pdbx_strand_id
1 'polypeptide(L)'
;MCIGYTILPSKRLKAALHAACGKICDQLQMQSNVTVDKQVVAAIGDITFQQIETFCQDLDVFSKHGKRTTINVDDVRLLCRRNPGLLDKLDDFQRSLKPMKATSRSTSSRSNTSSRYDDHNVDITVVESSSDMDDIN
;
A
#
# COMPACT_ATOMS: atom_id res chain seq x y z
N MET A 1 -13.85 -16.68 21.98
CA MET A 1 -14.62 -15.58 21.37
C MET A 1 -13.65 -14.64 20.67
N CYS A 2 -13.58 -14.73 19.35
CA CYS A 2 -13.32 -13.67 18.37
C CYS A 2 -13.68 -14.29 17.03
N ILE A 3 -14.84 -13.92 16.53
CA ILE A 3 -15.49 -14.49 15.37
C ILE A 3 -14.75 -13.95 14.15
N GLY A 4 -14.36 -14.85 13.24
CA GLY A 4 -13.59 -14.52 12.05
C GLY A 4 -14.30 -13.50 11.17
N TYR A 5 -13.65 -12.36 10.96
CA TYR A 5 -13.90 -11.51 9.80
C TYR A 5 -12.95 -11.96 8.70
N THR A 6 -13.11 -13.18 8.19
CA THR A 6 -12.57 -13.48 6.86
C THR A 6 -13.45 -12.70 5.90
N ILE A 7 -13.05 -11.48 5.62
CA ILE A 7 -13.59 -10.69 4.50
C ILE A 7 -13.31 -11.58 3.30
N LEU A 8 -14.32 -12.32 2.79
CA LEU A 8 -14.17 -13.13 1.58
C LEU A 8 -13.71 -12.15 0.49
N PRO A 9 -12.42 -12.17 0.11
CA PRO A 9 -11.87 -11.10 -0.70
C PRO A 9 -12.53 -11.19 -2.05
N SER A 10 -13.08 -10.09 -2.54
CA SER A 10 -13.67 -10.07 -3.88
C SER A 10 -12.62 -10.62 -4.85
N LYS A 11 -12.97 -11.61 -5.70
CA LYS A 11 -12.04 -12.17 -6.71
C LYS A 11 -11.32 -11.07 -7.50
N ARG A 12 -12.03 -9.95 -7.73
CA ARG A 12 -11.52 -8.71 -8.33
C ARG A 12 -10.32 -8.10 -7.60
N LEU A 13 -10.34 -8.03 -6.27
CA LEU A 13 -9.24 -7.48 -5.48
C LEU A 13 -7.99 -8.35 -5.58
N LYS A 14 -8.13 -9.67 -5.47
CA LYS A 14 -7.02 -10.60 -5.66
C LYS A 14 -6.42 -10.53 -7.06
N ALA A 15 -7.28 -10.46 -8.09
CA ALA A 15 -6.82 -10.29 -9.47
C ALA A 15 -6.07 -8.96 -9.69
N ALA A 16 -6.57 -7.85 -9.12
CA ALA A 16 -5.91 -6.56 -9.20
C ALA A 16 -4.54 -6.57 -8.48
N LEU A 17 -4.47 -7.21 -7.30
CA LEU A 17 -3.22 -7.37 -6.57
C LEU A 17 -2.21 -8.21 -7.36
N HIS A 18 -2.66 -9.34 -7.93
CA HIS A 18 -1.83 -10.19 -8.78
C HIS A 18 -1.27 -9.42 -9.98
N ALA A 19 -2.10 -8.62 -10.65
CA ALA A 19 -1.67 -7.78 -11.76
C ALA A 19 -0.63 -6.73 -11.32
N ALA A 20 -0.80 -6.11 -10.15
CA ALA A 20 0.19 -5.18 -9.60
C ALA A 20 1.52 -5.88 -9.27
N CYS A 21 1.48 -7.08 -8.67
CA CYS A 21 2.66 -7.91 -8.42
C CYS A 21 3.37 -8.28 -9.73
N GLY A 22 2.63 -8.63 -10.77
CA GLY A 22 3.16 -8.89 -12.11
C GLY A 22 3.94 -7.70 -12.66
N LYS A 23 3.33 -6.50 -12.64
CA LYS A 23 3.99 -5.26 -13.08
C LYS A 23 5.30 -4.98 -12.32
N ILE A 24 5.32 -5.19 -11.01
CA ILE A 24 6.53 -5.02 -10.18
C ILE A 24 7.58 -6.08 -10.55
N CYS A 25 7.17 -7.33 -10.75
CA CYS A 25 8.09 -8.40 -11.14
C CYS A 25 8.69 -8.13 -12.53
N ASP A 26 7.90 -7.68 -13.49
CA ASP A 26 8.38 -7.32 -14.83
C ASP A 26 9.42 -6.20 -14.77
N GLN A 27 9.18 -5.17 -13.95
CA GLN A 27 10.14 -4.10 -13.70
C GLN A 27 11.46 -4.63 -13.11
N LEU A 28 11.38 -5.58 -12.16
CA LEU A 28 12.56 -6.19 -11.56
C LEU A 28 13.34 -7.06 -12.56
N GLN A 29 12.66 -7.81 -13.43
CA GLN A 29 13.31 -8.60 -14.48
C GLN A 29 14.08 -7.72 -15.48
N MET A 30 13.55 -6.54 -15.79
CA MET A 30 14.24 -5.58 -16.66
C MET A 30 15.49 -4.98 -16.00
N GLN A 31 15.45 -4.76 -14.68
CA GLN A 31 16.56 -4.16 -13.93
C GLN A 31 17.63 -5.16 -13.53
N SER A 32 17.20 -6.37 -13.18
CA SER A 32 18.03 -7.48 -12.75
C SER A 32 17.82 -8.57 -13.76
N ASN A 33 18.82 -8.89 -14.59
CA ASN A 33 18.77 -9.86 -15.70
C ASN A 33 18.43 -11.30 -15.22
N VAL A 34 17.22 -11.47 -14.69
CA VAL A 34 16.66 -12.59 -13.96
C VAL A 34 15.27 -12.81 -14.52
N THR A 35 14.89 -14.06 -14.74
CA THR A 35 13.54 -14.43 -15.16
C THR A 35 12.71 -14.83 -13.94
N VAL A 36 11.47 -14.33 -13.85
CA VAL A 36 10.50 -14.68 -12.81
C VAL A 36 9.39 -15.49 -13.46
N ASP A 37 9.17 -16.71 -12.96
CA ASP A 37 8.13 -17.58 -13.48
C ASP A 37 6.72 -17.11 -13.05
N LYS A 38 5.71 -17.45 -13.85
CA LYS A 38 4.30 -17.10 -13.59
C LYS A 38 3.81 -17.66 -12.26
N GLN A 39 4.28 -18.84 -11.86
CA GLN A 39 3.91 -19.44 -10.56
C GLN A 39 4.49 -18.64 -9.39
N VAL A 40 5.68 -18.06 -9.56
CA VAL A 40 6.32 -17.20 -8.55
C VAL A 40 5.53 -15.90 -8.39
N VAL A 41 5.08 -15.29 -9.49
CA VAL A 41 4.22 -14.09 -9.43
C VAL A 41 2.90 -14.39 -8.70
N ALA A 42 2.29 -15.55 -8.98
CA ALA A 42 1.09 -15.99 -8.29
C ALA A 42 1.31 -16.18 -6.79
N ALA A 43 2.40 -16.85 -6.40
CA ALA A 43 2.77 -17.04 -5.01
C ALA A 43 3.04 -15.72 -4.28
N ILE A 44 3.72 -14.77 -4.91
CA ILE A 44 3.94 -13.42 -4.36
C ILE A 44 2.61 -12.71 -4.13
N GLY A 45 1.68 -12.80 -5.08
CA GLY A 45 0.33 -12.24 -4.95
C GLY A 45 -0.42 -12.79 -3.74
N ASP A 46 -0.40 -14.11 -3.54
CA ASP A 46 -1.08 -14.77 -2.41
C ASP A 46 -0.43 -14.42 -1.06
N ILE A 47 0.91 -14.42 -0.99
CA ILE A 47 1.64 -14.03 0.23
C ILE A 47 1.34 -12.57 0.58
N THR A 48 1.39 -11.67 -0.42
CA THR A 48 1.09 -10.25 -0.22
C THR A 48 -0.34 -10.06 0.28
N PHE A 49 -1.29 -10.82 -0.25
CA PHE A 49 -2.67 -10.78 0.19
C PHE A 49 -2.82 -11.16 1.67
N GLN A 50 -2.21 -12.27 2.09
CA GLN A 50 -2.20 -12.70 3.50
C GLN A 50 -1.51 -11.69 4.41
N GLN A 51 -0.44 -11.06 3.91
CA GLN A 51 0.33 -10.10 4.68
C GLN A 51 -0.46 -8.80 4.94
N ILE A 52 -1.26 -8.35 3.97
CA ILE A 52 -2.15 -7.19 4.13
C ILE A 52 -3.16 -7.43 5.26
N GLU A 53 -3.73 -8.63 5.37
CA GLU A 53 -4.67 -8.95 6.46
C GLU A 53 -4.01 -8.77 7.82
N THR A 54 -2.78 -9.27 7.97
CA THR A 54 -2.01 -9.09 9.21
C THR A 54 -1.71 -7.61 9.47
N PHE A 55 -1.29 -6.86 8.44
CA PHE A 55 -1.01 -5.43 8.57
C PHE A 55 -2.25 -4.62 8.96
N CYS A 56 -3.41 -4.93 8.41
CA CYS A 56 -4.67 -4.27 8.78
C CYS A 56 -5.01 -4.48 10.25
N GLN A 57 -4.84 -5.71 10.77
CA GLN A 57 -5.09 -6.01 12.17
C GLN A 57 -4.12 -5.25 13.09
N ASP A 58 -2.84 -5.26 12.77
CA ASP A 58 -1.82 -4.55 13.54
C ASP A 58 -2.07 -3.03 13.55
N LEU A 59 -2.37 -2.44 12.38
CA LEU A 59 -2.64 -1.00 12.27
C LEU A 59 -3.90 -0.57 13.03
N ASP A 60 -4.96 -1.40 13.01
CA ASP A 60 -6.17 -1.16 13.79
C ASP A 60 -5.85 -1.16 15.30
N VAL A 61 -5.08 -2.13 15.77
CA VAL A 61 -4.63 -2.20 17.17
C VAL A 61 -3.77 -1.00 17.55
N PHE A 62 -2.82 -0.59 16.70
CA PHE A 62 -1.93 0.55 16.97
C PHE A 62 -2.69 1.87 17.09
N SER A 63 -3.61 2.13 16.15
CA SER A 63 -4.43 3.35 16.19
C SER A 63 -5.31 3.40 17.45
N LYS A 64 -5.93 2.26 17.83
CA LYS A 64 -6.73 2.11 19.06
C LYS A 64 -5.91 2.27 20.33
N HIS A 65 -4.67 1.77 20.36
CA HIS A 65 -3.75 1.98 21.48
C HIS A 65 -3.47 3.48 21.70
N GLY A 66 -3.37 4.24 20.61
CA GLY A 66 -3.29 5.69 20.62
C GLY A 66 -4.60 6.43 20.91
N LYS A 67 -5.69 5.73 21.27
CA LYS A 67 -7.06 6.26 21.43
C LYS A 67 -7.59 7.00 20.18
N ARG A 68 -7.12 6.61 19.00
CA ARG A 68 -7.52 7.17 17.71
C ARG A 68 -8.34 6.16 16.92
N THR A 69 -9.16 6.65 16.00
CA THR A 69 -9.90 5.84 15.02
C THR A 69 -9.31 5.96 13.62
N THR A 70 -8.38 6.88 13.42
CA THR A 70 -7.70 7.15 12.16
C THR A 70 -6.23 6.79 12.30
N ILE A 71 -5.74 5.97 11.35
CA ILE A 71 -4.35 5.53 11.27
C ILE A 71 -3.47 6.73 10.86
N ASN A 72 -2.34 6.89 11.53
CA ASN A 72 -1.35 7.94 11.27
C ASN A 72 0.01 7.33 10.87
N VAL A 73 0.95 8.18 10.45
CA VAL A 73 2.29 7.77 10.04
C VAL A 73 3.04 7.02 11.15
N ASP A 74 2.83 7.39 12.41
CA ASP A 74 3.45 6.70 13.55
C ASP A 74 3.02 5.22 13.67
N ASP A 75 1.78 4.89 13.27
CA ASP A 75 1.28 3.52 13.29
C ASP A 75 1.96 2.67 12.20
N VAL A 76 2.17 3.24 11.00
CA VAL A 76 2.90 2.61 9.89
C VAL A 76 4.38 2.44 10.25
N ARG A 77 4.98 3.45 10.89
CA ARG A 77 6.35 3.38 11.40
C ARG A 77 6.50 2.28 12.45
N LEU A 78 5.51 2.14 13.34
CA LEU A 78 5.47 1.07 14.34
C LEU A 78 5.30 -0.32 13.71
N LEU A 79 4.55 -0.44 12.62
CA LEU A 79 4.41 -1.67 11.84
C LEU A 79 5.76 -2.15 11.29
N CYS A 80 6.57 -1.22 10.76
CA CYS A 80 7.87 -1.54 10.17
C CYS A 80 9.02 -1.69 11.18
N ARG A 81 8.77 -1.54 12.50
CA ARG A 81 9.80 -1.45 13.55
C ARG A 81 10.84 -2.57 13.59
N ARG A 82 10.51 -3.76 13.08
CA ARG A 82 11.40 -4.93 13.09
C ARG A 82 12.44 -4.93 11.97
N ASN A 83 12.29 -4.04 10.99
CA ASN A 83 13.20 -3.90 9.86
C ASN A 83 13.75 -2.45 9.84
N PRO A 84 14.92 -2.19 10.46
CA PRO A 84 15.46 -0.84 10.56
C PRO A 84 15.77 -0.23 9.18
N GLY A 85 16.26 -1.04 8.22
CA GLY A 85 16.53 -0.53 6.87
C GLY A 85 15.26 -0.15 6.09
N LEU A 86 14.13 -0.79 6.37
CA LEU A 86 12.83 -0.36 5.84
C LEU A 86 12.35 0.92 6.53
N LEU A 87 12.59 1.04 7.84
CA LEU A 87 12.22 2.21 8.63
C LEU A 87 12.91 3.48 8.12
N ASP A 88 14.21 3.39 7.83
CA ASP A 88 14.99 4.51 7.31
C ASP A 88 14.46 4.99 5.95
N LYS A 89 14.15 4.05 5.05
CA LYS A 89 13.55 4.38 3.74
C LYS A 89 12.16 5.01 3.87
N LEU A 90 11.37 4.58 4.86
CA LEU A 90 10.06 5.16 5.13
C LEU A 90 10.19 6.58 5.69
N ASP A 91 11.16 6.82 6.56
CA ASP A 91 11.45 8.15 7.11
C ASP A 91 11.95 9.11 6.00
N ASP A 92 12.78 8.62 5.06
CA ASP A 92 13.16 9.35 3.85
C ASP A 92 11.96 9.71 2.97
N PHE A 93 11.07 8.75 2.73
CA PHE A 93 9.85 8.97 1.97
C PHE A 93 8.92 9.98 2.67
N GLN A 94 8.78 9.91 4.00
CA GLN A 94 7.99 10.88 4.76
C GLN A 94 8.58 12.30 4.66
N ARG A 95 9.92 12.44 4.60
CA ARG A 95 10.57 13.74 4.40
C ARG A 95 10.28 14.32 3.02
N SER A 96 10.28 13.50 1.97
CA SER A 96 10.00 13.97 0.60
C SER A 96 8.55 14.42 0.40
N LEU A 97 7.61 13.86 1.16
CA LEU A 97 6.19 14.27 1.13
C LEU A 97 5.91 15.60 1.82
N LYS A 98 6.79 16.08 2.71
CA LYS A 98 6.64 17.41 3.32
C LYS A 98 7.14 18.44 2.30
N PRO A 99 6.28 19.27 1.68
CA PRO A 99 6.77 20.38 0.87
C PRO A 99 7.65 21.24 1.77
N MET A 100 8.85 21.60 1.28
CA MET A 100 9.75 22.51 2.00
C MET A 100 8.98 23.79 2.33
N LYS A 101 8.43 23.91 3.54
CA LYS A 101 8.01 25.20 4.10
C LYS A 101 9.29 25.96 4.39
N ALA A 102 9.86 26.53 3.33
CA ALA A 102 10.90 27.53 3.44
C ALA A 102 10.32 28.71 4.25
N THR A 103 11.13 29.12 5.22
CA THR A 103 10.91 30.11 6.25
C THR A 103 10.08 31.34 5.81
N SER A 104 8.96 31.60 6.49
CA SER A 104 8.57 32.96 6.83
C SER A 104 7.85 32.94 8.18
N ARG A 105 8.60 33.32 9.20
CA ARG A 105 8.08 33.62 10.53
C ARG A 105 7.39 34.98 10.42
N SER A 106 6.07 35.00 10.24
CA SER A 106 5.24 36.19 10.44
C SER A 106 3.92 35.81 11.12
N THR A 107 3.49 36.72 11.97
CA THR A 107 2.48 36.62 13.02
C THR A 107 1.05 36.46 12.50
N SER A 108 0.23 35.70 13.25
CA SER A 108 -1.22 35.88 13.44
C SER A 108 -2.12 36.04 12.19
N SER A 109 -2.96 35.05 11.90
CA SER A 109 -4.43 35.24 11.88
C SER A 109 -5.17 33.97 11.50
N ARG A 110 -6.39 33.90 12.01
CA ARG A 110 -7.39 32.83 11.95
C ARG A 110 -8.08 32.84 10.58
N SER A 111 -8.08 31.73 9.86
CA SER A 111 -9.06 31.51 8.78
C SER A 111 -9.33 30.03 8.55
N ASN A 112 -10.62 29.72 8.63
CA ASN A 112 -11.26 28.49 8.23
C ASN A 112 -11.08 28.31 6.71
N THR A 113 -10.55 27.18 6.25
CA THR A 113 -10.83 26.71 4.90
C THR A 113 -10.67 25.21 4.79
N SER A 114 -11.71 24.60 4.25
CA SER A 114 -11.84 23.21 3.85
C SER A 114 -10.59 22.72 3.12
N SER A 115 -9.86 21.78 3.72
CA SER A 115 -8.77 21.09 3.03
C SER A 115 -9.39 20.06 2.10
N ARG A 116 -9.53 20.45 0.83
CA ARG A 116 -9.56 19.51 -0.29
C ARG A 116 -8.40 18.53 -0.12
N TYR A 117 -8.70 17.25 -0.04
CA TYR A 117 -7.73 16.22 -0.34
C TYR A 117 -7.49 16.31 -1.85
N ASP A 118 -6.28 16.69 -2.24
CA ASP A 118 -5.85 16.56 -3.63
C ASP A 118 -5.71 15.07 -3.95
N ASP A 119 -6.70 14.60 -4.70
CA ASP A 119 -6.79 13.28 -5.30
C ASP A 119 -5.58 13.08 -6.22
N HIS A 120 -4.49 12.56 -5.67
CA HIS A 120 -3.51 11.88 -6.50
C HIS A 120 -4.11 10.52 -6.86
N ASN A 121 -4.97 10.54 -7.88
CA ASN A 121 -5.34 9.39 -8.67
C ASN A 121 -4.03 8.69 -9.08
N VAL A 122 -3.70 7.59 -8.40
CA VAL A 122 -2.81 6.60 -8.98
C VAL A 122 -3.61 6.07 -10.15
N ASP A 123 -3.26 6.54 -11.35
CA ASP A 123 -3.81 6.07 -12.61
C ASP A 123 -3.45 4.58 -12.74
N ILE A 124 -4.27 3.74 -12.10
CA ILE A 124 -4.40 2.34 -12.46
C ILE A 124 -5.11 2.39 -13.80
N THR A 125 -4.30 2.57 -14.85
CA THR A 125 -4.71 2.26 -16.21
C THR A 125 -5.24 0.84 -16.18
N VAL A 126 -6.57 0.75 -16.22
CA VAL A 126 -7.29 -0.48 -16.49
C VAL A 126 -6.96 -0.77 -17.95
N VAL A 127 -5.85 -1.45 -18.17
CA VAL A 127 -5.60 -2.11 -19.44
C VAL A 127 -6.62 -3.24 -19.43
N GLU A 128 -7.73 -2.97 -20.10
CA GLU A 128 -8.75 -3.96 -20.44
C GLU A 128 -8.07 -4.94 -21.41
N SER A 129 -7.32 -5.88 -20.85
CA SER A 129 -6.85 -7.04 -21.58
C SER A 129 -8.01 -8.03 -21.59
N SER A 130 -8.89 -7.86 -22.57
CA SER A 130 -9.71 -8.94 -23.11
C SER A 130 -8.78 -10.11 -23.39
N SER A 131 -8.80 -11.10 -22.50
CA SER A 131 -8.24 -12.42 -22.74
C SER A 131 -9.42 -13.37 -22.64
N ASP A 132 -10.10 -13.49 -23.78
CA ASP A 132 -10.69 -14.75 -24.19
C ASP A 132 -9.67 -15.84 -23.88
N MET A 133 -10.05 -16.75 -22.99
CA MET A 133 -9.38 -18.03 -22.85
C MET A 133 -10.43 -19.08 -23.08
N ASP A 134 -10.28 -19.68 -24.25
CA ASP A 134 -11.05 -20.75 -24.84
C ASP A 134 -11.23 -21.93 -23.88
N ASP A 135 -12.43 -22.52 -23.98
CA ASP A 135 -12.68 -23.90 -23.59
C ASP A 135 -11.59 -24.82 -24.16
N ILE A 136 -10.79 -25.43 -23.29
CA ILE A 136 -10.09 -26.68 -23.61
C ILE A 136 -10.33 -27.66 -22.47
N ASN A 137 -11.19 -28.62 -22.82
CA ASN A 137 -11.52 -29.90 -22.18
C ASN A 137 -10.57 -30.43 -21.10
#